data_AF-A0A939PGS8-F1
#
_entry.id   AF-A0A939PGS8-F1
#
_cell.length_a   1.000
_cell.length_b   1.000
_cell.length_c   1.000
_cell.angle_alpha   90.00
_cell.angle_beta   90.00
_cell.angle_gamma   90.00
#
_symmetry.space_group_name_H-M   'P 1'
#
loop_
_entity.id
_entity.type
_entity.pdbx_description
1 polymer ?
#
loop_
_entity_poly.entity_id
_entity_poly.type
_entity_poly.pdbx_seq_one_letter_code
_entity_poly.pdbx_strand_id
1 'polypeptide(L)'
;MLAASRAIRQHAEVALGVFENTVQDADKHAADLRRLRQLAADASTAADYAEGLLEADPDPRLHEEIEQRLQRALESYYHLGQLTAMPTLISQYQTGDFGAAAHQLPAPKSASFDPWCLTSPRDRAKWRRDPRAQQSIKELWEFDPAPKATLRIQAEIDAAKKQGAIDYATDASGKALGSYYCCPWGAVYVARRTVTLGGRRVLQGQQFTYEVDADEVPKGGAFVRRIMIGNFSPTNEVEYSDPDGEHGD
;
A
#
# COMPACT_ATOMS: atom_id res chain seq x y z
N MET A 1 18.32 -13.55 1.90
CA MET A 1 16.91 -13.91 1.60
C MET A 1 16.78 -15.16 0.75
N LEU A 2 17.58 -15.33 -0.31
CA LEU A 2 17.45 -16.48 -1.21
C LEU A 2 17.50 -17.85 -0.51
N ALA A 3 18.53 -18.08 0.32
CA ALA A 3 18.65 -19.35 1.07
C ALA A 3 17.44 -19.62 1.99
N ALA A 4 16.87 -18.56 2.59
CA ALA A 4 15.66 -18.67 3.41
C ALA A 4 14.43 -18.98 2.55
N SER A 5 14.31 -18.38 1.36
CA SER A 5 13.23 -18.67 0.41
C SER A 5 13.24 -20.14 -0.02
N ARG A 6 14.41 -20.68 -0.37
CA ARG A 6 14.59 -22.11 -0.72
C ARG A 6 14.21 -23.04 0.43
N ALA A 7 14.68 -22.77 1.63
CA ALA A 7 14.38 -23.61 2.80
C ALA A 7 12.88 -23.60 3.13
N ILE A 8 12.26 -22.42 3.17
CA ILE A 8 10.83 -22.27 3.49
C ILE A 8 9.96 -22.88 2.38
N ARG A 9 10.31 -22.70 1.10
CA ARG A 9 9.65 -23.33 -0.04
C ARG A 9 9.56 -24.85 0.14
N GLN A 10 10.69 -25.49 0.40
CA GLN A 10 10.74 -26.95 0.54
C GLN A 10 9.82 -27.43 1.67
N HIS A 11 9.82 -26.76 2.82
CA HIS A 11 8.95 -27.13 3.93
C HIS A 11 7.47 -26.90 3.62
N ALA A 12 7.12 -25.77 3.00
CA ALA A 12 5.74 -25.40 2.73
C ALA A 12 5.11 -26.29 1.64
N GLU A 13 5.85 -26.63 0.58
CA GLU A 13 5.37 -27.53 -0.48
C GLU A 13 5.19 -28.96 0.01
N VAL A 14 6.10 -29.46 0.87
CA VAL A 14 5.93 -30.76 1.53
C VAL A 14 4.71 -30.77 2.45
N ALA A 15 4.54 -29.72 3.27
CA ALA A 15 3.38 -29.60 4.15
C ALA A 15 2.06 -29.57 3.36
N LEU A 16 2.01 -28.85 2.23
CA LEU A 16 0.86 -28.86 1.33
C LEU A 16 0.59 -30.27 0.78
N GLY A 17 1.62 -30.95 0.27
CA GLY A 17 1.47 -32.31 -0.26
C GLY A 17 0.96 -33.31 0.78
N VAL A 18 1.46 -33.23 2.02
CA VAL A 18 0.94 -34.04 3.14
C VAL A 18 -0.52 -33.68 3.43
N PHE A 19 -0.82 -32.39 3.52
CA PHE A 19 -2.17 -31.90 3.79
C PHE A 19 -3.18 -32.41 2.75
N GLU A 20 -2.87 -32.26 1.45
CA GLU A 20 -3.73 -32.73 0.34
C GLU A 20 -4.05 -34.23 0.44
N ASN A 21 -3.10 -35.05 0.87
CA ASN A 21 -3.29 -36.49 1.05
C ASN A 21 -4.09 -36.86 2.31
N THR A 22 -4.25 -35.93 3.26
CA THR A 22 -4.98 -36.16 4.52
C THR A 22 -6.41 -35.64 4.51
N VAL A 23 -6.78 -34.80 3.54
CA VAL A 23 -8.13 -34.23 3.43
C VAL A 23 -9.12 -35.32 3.02
N GLN A 24 -10.03 -35.65 3.94
CA GLN A 24 -11.22 -36.45 3.64
C GLN A 24 -12.24 -35.60 2.88
N ASP A 25 -13.08 -36.22 2.06
CA ASP A 25 -14.07 -35.53 1.22
C ASP A 25 -13.48 -34.42 0.33
N ALA A 26 -12.41 -34.74 -0.40
CA ALA A 26 -11.68 -33.79 -1.24
C ALA A 26 -12.58 -32.98 -2.20
N ASP A 27 -13.69 -33.56 -2.68
CA ASP A 27 -14.66 -32.87 -3.54
C ASP A 27 -15.36 -31.70 -2.83
N LYS A 28 -15.67 -31.84 -1.53
CA LYS A 28 -16.25 -30.76 -0.71
C LYS A 28 -15.24 -29.63 -0.45
N HIS A 29 -13.96 -29.98 -0.37
CA HIS A 29 -12.86 -29.04 -0.13
C HIS A 29 -12.12 -28.62 -1.40
N ALA A 30 -12.65 -28.94 -2.59
CA ALA A 30 -11.98 -28.70 -3.86
C ALA A 30 -11.68 -27.21 -4.11
N ALA A 31 -12.51 -26.30 -3.59
CA ALA A 31 -12.25 -24.86 -3.66
C ALA A 31 -11.04 -24.43 -2.81
N ASP A 32 -10.97 -24.93 -1.57
CA ASP A 32 -9.89 -24.64 -0.63
C ASP A 32 -8.56 -25.21 -1.12
N LEU A 33 -8.56 -26.45 -1.60
CA LEU A 33 -7.38 -27.08 -2.18
C LEU A 33 -6.88 -26.34 -3.43
N ARG A 34 -7.79 -25.89 -4.31
CA ARG A 34 -7.41 -25.05 -5.46
C ARG A 34 -6.78 -23.72 -5.01
N ARG A 35 -7.28 -23.10 -3.94
CA ARG A 35 -6.72 -21.86 -3.40
C ARG A 35 -5.31 -22.05 -2.85
N LEU A 36 -5.06 -23.14 -2.13
CA LEU A 36 -3.73 -23.48 -1.63
C LEU A 36 -2.74 -23.77 -2.76
N ARG A 37 -3.16 -24.52 -3.77
CA ARG A 37 -2.36 -24.79 -4.97
C ARG A 37 -2.00 -23.52 -5.74
N GLN A 38 -2.97 -22.62 -5.89
CA GLN A 38 -2.72 -21.31 -6.52
C GLN A 38 -1.68 -20.52 -5.73
N LEU A 39 -1.81 -20.44 -4.41
CA LEU A 39 -0.85 -19.74 -3.55
C LEU A 39 0.56 -20.33 -3.67
N ALA A 40 0.68 -21.66 -3.71
CA ALA A 40 1.96 -22.34 -3.91
C ALA A 40 2.57 -22.06 -5.28
N ALA A 41 1.76 -22.09 -6.35
CA ALA A 41 2.21 -21.80 -7.71
C ALA A 41 2.69 -20.35 -7.87
N ASP A 42 1.97 -19.40 -7.28
CA ASP A 42 2.34 -17.97 -7.32
C ASP A 42 3.66 -17.73 -6.55
N ALA A 43 3.81 -18.36 -5.38
CA ALA A 43 5.03 -18.29 -4.57
C ALA A 43 6.25 -18.88 -5.31
N SER A 44 6.07 -20.04 -5.94
CA SER A 44 7.10 -20.71 -6.74
C SER A 44 7.54 -19.84 -7.90
N THR A 45 6.58 -19.30 -8.66
CA THR A 45 6.88 -18.44 -9.81
C THR A 45 7.69 -17.20 -9.39
N ALA A 46 7.34 -16.57 -8.27
CA ALA A 46 8.07 -15.42 -7.75
C ALA A 46 9.51 -15.78 -7.31
N ALA A 47 9.69 -16.93 -6.67
CA ALA A 47 11.02 -17.41 -6.25
C ALA A 47 11.88 -17.78 -7.46
N ASP A 48 11.35 -18.57 -8.40
CA ASP A 48 12.06 -19.02 -9.61
C ASP A 48 12.51 -17.84 -10.47
N TYR A 49 11.67 -16.81 -10.60
CA TYR A 49 12.01 -15.59 -11.32
C TYR A 49 13.14 -14.81 -10.64
N ALA A 50 13.08 -14.66 -9.31
CA ALA A 50 14.13 -13.96 -8.55
C ALA A 50 15.47 -14.72 -8.59
N GLU A 51 15.42 -16.06 -8.59
CA GLU A 51 16.59 -16.92 -8.76
C GLU A 51 17.22 -16.75 -10.14
N GLY A 52 16.41 -16.79 -11.21
CA GLY A 52 16.90 -16.59 -12.57
C GLY A 52 17.55 -15.22 -12.78
N LEU A 53 17.02 -14.17 -12.15
CA LEU A 53 17.61 -12.83 -12.19
C LEU A 53 18.95 -12.73 -11.43
N LEU A 54 19.12 -13.48 -10.34
CA LEU A 54 20.38 -13.51 -9.58
C LEU A 54 21.50 -14.23 -10.34
N GLU A 55 21.17 -15.23 -11.15
CA GLU A 55 22.14 -15.99 -11.96
C GLU A 55 22.65 -15.20 -13.18
N ALA A 56 21.92 -14.16 -13.62
CA ALA A 56 22.15 -13.45 -14.88
C ALA A 56 23.08 -12.21 -14.81
N ASP A 57 23.91 -12.08 -13.77
CA ASP A 57 24.76 -10.90 -13.44
C ASP A 57 23.94 -9.66 -13.02
N PRO A 58 23.97 -9.25 -11.73
CA PRO A 58 22.96 -8.35 -11.20
C PRO A 58 23.31 -6.88 -11.44
N ASP A 59 22.65 -6.26 -12.42
CA ASP A 59 22.53 -4.81 -12.50
C ASP A 59 22.06 -4.27 -11.12
N PRO A 60 22.70 -3.23 -10.57
CA PRO A 60 22.23 -2.57 -9.33
C PRO A 60 20.74 -2.18 -9.35
N ARG A 61 20.15 -1.93 -10.52
CA ARG A 61 18.71 -1.63 -10.67
C ARG A 61 17.80 -2.85 -10.49
N LEU A 62 18.32 -4.07 -10.70
CA LEU A 62 17.57 -5.32 -10.52
C LEU A 62 17.56 -5.80 -9.07
N HIS A 63 18.47 -5.31 -8.22
CA HIS A 63 18.55 -5.72 -6.82
C HIS A 63 17.26 -5.49 -6.05
N GLU A 64 16.62 -4.32 -6.24
CA GLU A 64 15.37 -3.99 -5.57
C GLU A 64 14.21 -4.87 -6.07
N GLU A 65 14.15 -5.15 -7.37
CA GLU A 65 13.15 -6.06 -7.93
C GLU A 65 13.33 -7.48 -7.41
N ILE A 66 14.56 -7.98 -7.35
CA ILE A 66 14.90 -9.30 -6.80
C ILE A 66 14.47 -9.39 -5.34
N GLU A 67 14.80 -8.37 -4.54
CA GLU A 67 14.43 -8.31 -3.13
C GLU A 67 12.91 -8.33 -2.92
N GLN A 68 12.17 -7.49 -3.65
CA GLN A 68 10.71 -7.45 -3.59
C GLN A 68 10.07 -8.80 -3.98
N ARG A 69 10.63 -9.49 -4.99
CA ARG A 69 10.14 -10.80 -5.43
C ARG A 69 10.42 -11.90 -4.41
N LEU A 70 11.62 -11.93 -3.84
CA LEU A 70 11.98 -12.87 -2.78
C LEU A 70 11.15 -12.65 -1.52
N GLN A 71 10.88 -11.40 -1.14
CA GLN A 71 10.02 -11.07 -0.02
C GLN A 71 8.59 -11.61 -0.26
N ARG A 72 8.01 -11.34 -1.43
CA ARG A 72 6.66 -11.84 -1.78
C ARG A 72 6.59 -13.36 -1.76
N ALA A 73 7.61 -14.05 -2.27
CA ALA A 73 7.67 -15.51 -2.23
C ALA A 73 7.71 -16.02 -0.78
N LEU A 74 8.55 -15.44 0.07
CA LEU A 74 8.66 -15.79 1.48
C LEU A 74 7.35 -15.61 2.25
N GLU A 75 6.68 -14.47 2.07
CA GLU A 75 5.38 -14.20 2.69
C GLU A 75 4.32 -15.21 2.23
N SER A 76 4.30 -15.52 0.93
CA SER A 76 3.34 -16.48 0.36
C SER A 76 3.54 -17.89 0.92
N TYR A 77 4.79 -18.37 1.02
CA TYR A 77 5.08 -19.66 1.62
C TYR A 77 4.80 -19.70 3.13
N TYR A 78 5.04 -18.60 3.84
CA TYR A 78 4.66 -18.48 5.25
C TYR A 78 3.14 -18.66 5.44
N HIS A 79 2.33 -17.99 4.62
CA HIS A 79 0.88 -18.16 4.66
C HIS A 79 0.44 -19.56 4.24
N LEU A 80 1.07 -20.15 3.23
CA LEU A 80 0.80 -21.54 2.86
C LEU A 80 1.01 -22.48 4.06
N GLY A 81 2.10 -22.29 4.83
CA GLY A 81 2.33 -22.98 6.09
C GLY A 81 1.25 -22.73 7.14
N GLN A 82 0.82 -21.49 7.34
CA GLN A 82 -0.27 -21.17 8.27
C GLN A 82 -1.60 -21.82 7.89
N LEU A 83 -1.97 -21.79 6.61
CA LEU A 83 -3.25 -22.30 6.14
C LEU A 83 -3.31 -23.83 6.14
N THR A 84 -2.19 -24.49 5.83
CA THR A 84 -2.09 -25.95 5.94
C THR A 84 -2.14 -26.40 7.40
N ALA A 85 -1.57 -25.62 8.33
CA ALA A 85 -1.67 -25.89 9.78
C ALA A 85 -3.04 -25.52 10.38
N MET A 86 -3.74 -24.51 9.84
CA MET A 86 -5.03 -24.01 10.32
C MET A 86 -6.04 -23.85 9.17
N PRO A 87 -6.65 -24.96 8.70
CA PRO A 87 -7.49 -24.95 7.49
C PRO A 87 -8.76 -24.10 7.59
N THR A 88 -9.25 -23.83 8.79
CA THR A 88 -10.42 -22.95 9.02
C THR A 88 -10.20 -21.53 8.50
N LEU A 89 -8.95 -21.11 8.38
CA LEU A 89 -8.57 -19.80 7.85
C LEU A 89 -8.68 -19.72 6.31
N ILE A 90 -8.71 -20.85 5.59
CA ILE A 90 -8.67 -20.86 4.12
C ILE A 90 -9.89 -20.15 3.51
N SER A 91 -11.07 -20.36 4.08
CA SER A 91 -12.32 -19.73 3.61
C SER A 91 -12.25 -18.19 3.66
N GLN A 92 -11.56 -17.65 4.66
CA GLN A 92 -11.35 -16.22 4.90
C GLN A 92 -10.08 -15.69 4.23
N TYR A 93 -9.22 -16.58 3.73
CA TYR A 93 -7.99 -16.23 3.05
C TYR A 93 -8.31 -15.63 1.69
N GLN A 94 -8.16 -14.32 1.59
CA GLN A 94 -8.20 -13.60 0.32
C GLN A 94 -6.77 -13.59 -0.24
N THR A 95 -6.55 -14.35 -1.31
CA THR A 95 -5.29 -14.41 -2.08
C THR A 95 -4.86 -13.06 -2.68
N GLY A 96 -5.65 -12.00 -2.48
CA GLY A 96 -5.40 -10.68 -3.03
C GLY A 96 -4.54 -9.75 -2.17
N ASP A 97 -3.94 -10.21 -1.06
CA ASP A 97 -3.47 -9.28 -0.02
C ASP A 97 -2.02 -9.36 0.45
N PHE A 98 -1.18 -10.22 -0.15
CA PHE A 98 0.25 -10.29 0.20
C PHE A 98 1.13 -9.65 -0.86
N GLY A 99 0.72 -8.43 -1.20
CA GLY A 99 1.13 -7.73 -2.39
C GLY A 99 0.09 -7.87 -3.49
N ALA A 100 -1.14 -7.39 -3.24
CA ALA A 100 -1.76 -6.63 -4.30
C ALA A 100 -0.65 -5.72 -4.84
N ALA A 101 -0.34 -5.80 -6.13
CA ALA A 101 0.10 -4.59 -6.80
C ALA A 101 -0.95 -3.58 -6.38
N ALA A 102 -0.62 -2.73 -5.38
CA ALA A 102 -1.45 -1.64 -4.96
C ALA A 102 -1.88 -1.01 -6.27
N HIS A 103 -3.17 -1.12 -6.60
CA HIS A 103 -3.67 -0.99 -7.97
C HIS A 103 -3.00 0.25 -8.55
N GLN A 104 -2.02 0.06 -9.46
CA GLN A 104 -1.04 1.12 -9.69
C GLN A 104 -1.83 2.31 -10.20
N LEU A 105 -1.91 3.35 -9.37
CA LEU A 105 -2.65 4.52 -9.76
C LEU A 105 -1.96 5.06 -11.02
N PRO A 106 -2.73 5.50 -12.02
CA PRO A 106 -2.16 5.98 -13.27
C PRO A 106 -1.14 7.10 -12.98
N ALA A 107 0.02 7.04 -13.62
CA ALA A 107 1.07 8.04 -13.41
C ALA A 107 0.65 9.41 -13.98
N PRO A 108 1.24 10.52 -13.49
CA PRO A 108 1.09 11.81 -14.15
C PRO A 108 1.48 11.68 -15.63
N LYS A 109 0.68 12.31 -16.52
CA LYS A 109 0.71 12.19 -18.00
C LYS A 109 -0.09 11.02 -18.60
N SER A 110 -0.60 10.08 -17.80
CA SER A 110 -1.62 9.14 -18.29
C SER A 110 -2.96 9.84 -18.50
N ALA A 111 -3.70 9.46 -19.54
CA ALA A 111 -5.05 9.98 -19.80
C ALA A 111 -6.06 9.69 -18.67
N SER A 112 -5.79 8.67 -17.85
CA SER A 112 -6.64 8.26 -16.72
C SER A 112 -6.17 8.78 -15.37
N PHE A 113 -5.17 9.67 -15.32
CA PHE A 113 -4.65 10.24 -14.08
C PHE A 113 -5.63 11.23 -13.45
N ASP A 114 -5.96 11.03 -12.17
CA ASP A 114 -6.68 12.02 -11.36
C ASP A 114 -5.67 12.77 -10.48
N PRO A 115 -5.38 14.06 -10.74
CA PRO A 115 -4.44 14.83 -9.93
C PRO A 115 -4.92 15.04 -8.48
N TRP A 116 -6.21 14.79 -8.21
CA TRP A 116 -6.79 14.88 -6.88
C TRP A 116 -6.80 13.55 -6.13
N CYS A 117 -6.08 12.52 -6.60
CA CYS A 117 -6.10 11.20 -6.00
C CYS A 117 -5.60 11.18 -4.54
N LEU A 118 -4.73 12.12 -4.17
CA LEU A 118 -4.21 12.28 -2.80
C LEU A 118 -5.16 13.08 -1.90
N THR A 119 -6.08 13.84 -2.48
CA THR A 119 -7.04 14.67 -1.73
C THR A 119 -8.16 13.81 -1.16
N SER A 120 -8.53 14.11 0.09
CA SER A 120 -9.67 13.52 0.80
C SER A 120 -10.88 13.37 -0.12
N PRO A 121 -11.38 12.14 -0.38
CA PRO A 121 -12.54 11.93 -1.25
C PRO A 121 -13.80 12.68 -0.78
N ARG A 122 -13.92 12.93 0.53
CA ARG A 122 -15.05 13.64 1.15
C ARG A 122 -15.02 15.15 0.86
N ASP A 123 -13.82 15.72 0.76
CA ASP A 123 -13.62 17.17 0.61
C ASP A 123 -13.22 17.57 -0.82
N ARG A 124 -12.93 16.58 -1.69
CA ARG A 124 -12.46 16.80 -3.07
C ARG A 124 -13.35 17.74 -3.89
N ALA A 125 -14.67 17.65 -3.72
CA ALA A 125 -15.60 18.52 -4.45
C ALA A 125 -15.50 19.99 -4.00
N LYS A 126 -15.16 20.25 -2.73
CA LYS A 126 -14.89 21.59 -2.20
C LYS A 126 -13.59 22.10 -2.82
N TRP A 127 -12.50 21.34 -2.70
CA TRP A 127 -11.18 21.77 -3.15
C TRP A 127 -11.08 21.97 -4.66
N ARG A 128 -11.77 21.15 -5.47
CA ARG A 128 -11.81 21.34 -6.93
C ARG A 128 -12.43 22.67 -7.37
N ARG A 129 -13.23 23.33 -6.54
CA ARG A 129 -13.83 24.65 -6.85
C ARG A 129 -12.94 25.82 -6.44
N ASP A 130 -11.88 25.54 -5.67
CA ASP A 130 -10.98 26.56 -5.16
C ASP A 130 -9.82 26.77 -6.17
N PRO A 131 -9.69 27.98 -6.77
CA PRO A 131 -8.62 28.25 -7.72
C PRO A 131 -7.21 28.10 -7.13
N ARG A 132 -7.00 28.49 -5.86
CA ARG A 132 -5.71 28.34 -5.18
C ARG A 132 -5.39 26.85 -5.00
N ALA A 133 -6.37 26.05 -4.62
CA ALA A 133 -6.17 24.60 -4.48
C ALA A 133 -5.86 23.90 -5.82
N GLN A 134 -6.47 24.34 -6.92
CA GLN A 134 -6.16 23.81 -8.25
C GLN A 134 -4.69 24.04 -8.62
N GLN A 135 -4.18 25.23 -8.31
CA GLN A 135 -2.79 25.60 -8.58
C GLN A 135 -1.81 24.82 -7.68
N SER A 136 -2.05 24.75 -6.37
CA SER A 136 -1.20 23.97 -5.45
C SER A 136 -1.13 22.48 -5.82
N ILE A 137 -2.25 21.88 -6.27
CA ILE A 137 -2.25 20.48 -6.73
C ILE A 137 -1.41 20.32 -8.00
N LYS A 138 -1.49 21.28 -8.92
CA LYS A 138 -0.67 21.26 -10.14
C LYS A 138 0.82 21.33 -9.79
N GLU A 139 1.21 22.30 -8.96
CA GLU A 139 2.59 22.49 -8.52
C GLU A 139 3.14 21.28 -7.77
N LEU A 140 2.37 20.71 -6.84
CA LEU A 140 2.75 19.48 -6.13
C LEU A 140 3.22 18.38 -7.10
N TRP A 141 2.47 18.16 -8.18
CA TRP A 141 2.81 17.14 -9.18
C TRP A 141 3.96 17.55 -10.11
N GLU A 142 4.13 18.84 -10.39
CA GLU A 142 5.26 19.36 -11.16
C GLU A 142 6.59 19.20 -10.40
N PHE A 143 6.56 19.40 -9.08
CA PHE A 143 7.72 19.28 -8.19
C PHE A 143 7.94 17.88 -7.62
N ASP A 144 7.08 16.91 -7.90
CA ASP A 144 7.26 15.52 -7.46
C ASP A 144 8.35 14.80 -8.30
N PRO A 145 9.57 14.54 -7.76
CA PRO A 145 10.63 13.87 -8.51
C PRO A 145 10.37 12.38 -8.78
N ALA A 146 9.41 11.76 -8.07
CA ALA A 146 9.13 10.33 -8.16
C ALA A 146 7.63 10.02 -7.99
N PRO A 147 6.76 10.43 -8.93
CA PRO A 147 5.31 10.31 -8.74
C PRO A 147 4.81 8.88 -8.56
N LYS A 148 5.51 7.90 -9.16
CA LYS A 148 5.21 6.48 -8.97
C LYS A 148 5.35 6.04 -7.50
N ALA A 149 6.33 6.60 -6.78
CA ALA A 149 6.52 6.30 -5.36
C ALA A 149 5.40 6.90 -4.51
N THR A 150 5.00 8.15 -4.82
CA THR A 150 3.86 8.82 -4.19
C THR A 150 2.56 8.03 -4.38
N LEU A 151 2.29 7.65 -5.64
CA LEU A 151 1.09 6.90 -6.02
C LEU A 151 1.06 5.47 -5.45
N ARG A 152 2.22 4.84 -5.25
CA ARG A 152 2.31 3.54 -4.58
C ARG A 152 1.76 3.61 -3.15
N ILE A 153 2.19 4.61 -2.37
CA ILE A 153 1.73 4.78 -0.98
C ILE A 153 0.23 5.07 -0.95
N GLN A 154 -0.28 5.92 -1.86
CA GLN A 154 -1.72 6.16 -1.95
C GLN A 154 -2.49 4.87 -2.29
N ALA A 155 -1.99 4.06 -3.21
CA ALA A 155 -2.63 2.80 -3.57
C ALA A 155 -2.62 1.80 -2.39
N GLU A 156 -1.60 1.81 -1.53
CA GLU A 156 -1.56 1.02 -0.28
C GLU A 156 -2.67 1.50 0.70
N ILE A 157 -2.87 2.81 0.82
CA ILE A 157 -3.95 3.40 1.64
C ILE A 157 -5.32 3.00 1.09
N ASP A 158 -5.52 3.13 -0.23
CA ASP A 158 -6.79 2.77 -0.88
C ASP A 158 -7.12 1.29 -0.70
N ALA A 159 -6.12 0.41 -0.82
CA ALA A 159 -6.25 -1.02 -0.57
C ALA A 159 -6.63 -1.30 0.90
N ALA A 160 -5.89 -0.72 1.85
CA ALA A 160 -6.18 -0.86 3.27
C ALA A 160 -7.58 -0.35 3.63
N LYS A 161 -8.04 0.74 2.99
CA LYS A 161 -9.39 1.28 3.18
C LYS A 161 -10.45 0.34 2.64
N LYS A 162 -10.25 -0.20 1.44
CA LYS A 162 -11.17 -1.15 0.79
C LYS A 162 -11.34 -2.43 1.60
N GLN A 163 -10.27 -2.90 2.25
CA GLN A 163 -10.29 -4.08 3.12
C GLN A 163 -10.88 -3.82 4.51
N GLY A 164 -11.21 -2.58 4.83
CA GLY A 164 -11.65 -2.18 6.18
C GLY A 164 -10.54 -2.21 7.23
N ALA A 165 -9.27 -2.28 6.81
CA ALA A 165 -8.12 -2.24 7.73
C ALA A 165 -7.91 -0.84 8.34
N ILE A 166 -8.38 0.20 7.64
CA ILE A 166 -8.42 1.59 8.10
C ILE A 166 -9.82 2.17 7.83
N ASP A 167 -10.16 3.22 8.57
CA ASP A 167 -11.39 3.99 8.36
C ASP A 167 -11.14 5.48 8.51
N TYR A 168 -12.09 6.32 8.13
CA TYR A 168 -11.97 7.76 8.38
C TYR A 168 -11.98 8.03 9.87
N ALA A 169 -11.06 8.86 10.35
CA ALA A 169 -11.03 9.27 11.74
C ALA A 169 -12.26 10.13 12.08
N THR A 170 -12.76 9.95 13.29
CA THR A 170 -13.86 10.73 13.85
C THR A 170 -13.44 11.35 15.19
N ASP A 171 -14.07 12.47 15.54
CA ASP A 171 -13.98 13.02 16.88
C ASP A 171 -14.81 12.20 17.89
N ALA A 172 -14.81 12.64 19.15
CA ALA A 172 -15.55 12.00 20.25
C ALA A 172 -17.08 11.99 20.03
N SER A 173 -17.62 12.87 19.19
CA SER A 173 -19.04 12.91 18.82
C SER A 173 -19.40 11.98 17.66
N GLY A 174 -18.41 11.31 17.07
CA GLY A 174 -18.58 10.47 15.88
C GLY A 174 -18.59 11.26 14.57
N LYS A 175 -18.31 12.57 14.60
CA LYS A 175 -18.18 13.38 13.39
C LYS A 175 -16.81 13.17 12.77
N ALA A 176 -16.76 13.06 11.44
CA ALA A 176 -15.49 12.90 10.72
C ALA A 176 -14.55 14.10 10.94
N LEU A 177 -13.26 13.82 11.15
CA LEU A 177 -12.24 14.87 11.31
C LEU A 177 -12.01 15.67 10.01
N GLY A 178 -12.25 15.05 8.85
CA GLY A 178 -12.09 15.69 7.54
C GLY A 178 -10.70 15.49 6.94
N SER A 179 -10.22 16.51 6.24
CA SER A 179 -8.90 16.55 5.62
C SER A 179 -7.86 17.17 6.53
N TYR A 180 -6.61 16.78 6.34
CA TYR A 180 -5.44 17.48 6.87
C TYR A 180 -5.37 18.89 6.29
N TYR A 181 -4.81 19.83 7.04
CA TYR A 181 -4.94 21.25 6.75
C TYR A 181 -4.05 21.72 5.58
N CYS A 182 -2.93 21.03 5.31
CA CYS A 182 -2.04 21.33 4.19
C CYS A 182 -2.41 20.57 2.91
N CYS A 183 -2.05 21.14 1.76
CA CYS A 183 -2.05 20.47 0.45
C CYS A 183 -1.33 19.10 0.54
N PRO A 184 -1.85 18.01 -0.08
CA PRO A 184 -3.02 17.94 -0.96
C PRO A 184 -4.36 17.75 -0.23
N TRP A 185 -4.44 18.11 1.05
CA TRP A 185 -5.62 17.94 1.92
C TRP A 185 -6.05 16.47 2.01
N GLY A 186 -5.07 15.61 2.33
CA GLY A 186 -5.27 14.18 2.51
C GLY A 186 -6.27 13.87 3.63
N ALA A 187 -7.01 12.78 3.51
CA ALA A 187 -7.95 12.38 4.55
C ALA A 187 -7.22 11.93 5.82
N VAL A 188 -7.79 12.25 6.98
CA VAL A 188 -7.34 11.68 8.26
C VAL A 188 -8.02 10.34 8.49
N TYR A 189 -7.22 9.31 8.71
CA TYR A 189 -7.67 7.94 8.93
C TYR A 189 -7.39 7.48 10.36
N VAL A 190 -8.08 6.41 10.77
CA VAL A 190 -7.80 5.61 11.97
C VAL A 190 -7.59 4.16 11.56
N ALA A 191 -6.57 3.51 12.11
CA ALA A 191 -6.30 2.11 11.86
C ALA A 191 -7.27 1.20 12.65
N ARG A 192 -8.03 0.35 11.95
CA ARG A 192 -8.92 -0.66 12.56
C ARG A 192 -8.15 -1.91 13.00
N ARG A 193 -7.02 -2.18 12.36
CA ARG A 193 -6.02 -3.20 12.71
C ARG A 193 -4.62 -2.65 12.39
N THR A 194 -3.59 -3.32 12.89
CA THR A 194 -2.20 -2.92 12.54
C THR A 194 -1.98 -3.08 11.05
N VAL A 195 -1.41 -2.05 10.41
CA VAL A 195 -1.08 -2.02 8.96
C VAL A 195 0.31 -1.43 8.75
N THR A 196 0.92 -1.73 7.60
CA THR A 196 2.16 -1.07 7.14
C THR A 196 1.83 -0.29 5.87
N LEU A 197 2.11 1.01 5.87
CA LEU A 197 1.81 1.94 4.79
C LEU A 197 3.06 2.79 4.53
N GLY A 198 3.56 2.82 3.29
CA GLY A 198 4.79 3.51 2.93
C GLY A 198 6.00 3.08 3.76
N GLY A 199 6.06 1.80 4.15
CA GLY A 199 7.10 1.26 5.04
C GLY A 199 6.94 1.63 6.52
N ARG A 200 5.94 2.44 6.88
CA ARG A 200 5.66 2.82 8.27
C ARG A 200 4.55 1.95 8.87
N ARG A 201 4.83 1.37 10.03
CA ARG A 201 3.83 0.61 10.79
C ARG A 201 2.87 1.55 11.53
N VAL A 202 1.57 1.38 11.32
CA VAL A 202 0.49 2.08 12.01
C VAL A 202 -0.25 1.07 12.88
N LEU A 203 -0.29 1.31 14.18
CA LEU A 203 -0.94 0.41 15.14
C LEU A 203 -2.45 0.63 15.17
N GLN A 204 -3.19 -0.40 15.55
CA GLN A 204 -4.63 -0.31 15.76
C GLN A 204 -4.99 0.85 16.70
N GLY A 205 -6.00 1.64 16.32
CA GLY A 205 -6.49 2.80 17.04
C GLY A 205 -5.70 4.09 16.79
N GLN A 206 -4.52 4.04 16.17
CA GLN A 206 -3.77 5.24 15.83
C GLN A 206 -4.43 5.99 14.67
N GLN A 207 -4.42 7.31 14.77
CA GLN A 207 -4.78 8.19 13.66
C GLN A 207 -3.55 8.53 12.84
N PHE A 208 -3.76 8.71 11.54
CA PHE A 208 -2.71 9.09 10.61
C PHE A 208 -3.26 9.85 9.40
N THR A 209 -2.39 10.56 8.71
CA THR A 209 -2.62 11.12 7.37
C THR A 209 -1.44 10.80 6.45
N TYR A 210 -1.65 10.94 5.15
CA TYR A 210 -0.56 10.88 4.17
C TYR A 210 -0.13 12.30 3.80
N GLU A 211 1.07 12.67 4.21
CA GLU A 211 1.67 13.97 3.95
C GLU A 211 2.54 13.88 2.70
N VAL A 212 2.24 14.78 1.75
CA VAL A 212 2.96 14.94 0.50
C VAL A 212 3.15 16.44 0.30
N ASP A 213 4.40 16.88 0.23
CA ASP A 213 4.74 18.30 0.27
C ASP A 213 5.96 18.57 -0.64
N ALA A 214 5.87 19.68 -1.38
CA ALA A 214 6.86 20.15 -2.34
C ALA A 214 7.46 21.52 -1.99
N ASP A 215 7.01 22.20 -0.93
CA ASP A 215 7.31 23.62 -0.67
C ASP A 215 8.79 23.92 -0.51
N GLU A 216 9.56 22.95 0.01
CA GLU A 216 11.00 23.09 0.19
C GLU A 216 11.81 22.74 -1.07
N VAL A 217 11.20 22.12 -2.09
CA VAL A 217 11.92 21.63 -3.29
C VAL A 217 12.60 22.77 -4.06
N PRO A 218 11.95 23.92 -4.34
CA PRO A 218 12.63 25.01 -5.08
C PRO A 218 13.76 25.68 -4.30
N LYS A 219 13.74 25.56 -2.97
CA LYS A 219 14.81 26.04 -2.07
C LYS A 219 15.95 25.02 -1.92
N GLY A 220 15.90 23.90 -2.64
CA GLY A 220 16.89 22.82 -2.59
C GLY A 220 16.64 21.79 -1.48
N GLY A 221 15.50 21.85 -0.82
CA GLY A 221 15.04 20.88 0.17
C GLY A 221 14.47 19.61 -0.46
N ALA A 222 14.04 18.68 0.40
CA ALA A 222 13.53 17.38 -0.03
C ALA A 222 12.01 17.39 -0.21
N PHE A 223 11.53 16.75 -1.26
CA PHE A 223 10.11 16.44 -1.42
C PHE A 223 9.67 15.44 -0.35
N VAL A 224 8.62 15.77 0.41
CA VAL A 224 8.14 14.95 1.52
C VAL A 224 7.13 13.90 1.02
N ARG A 225 7.31 12.66 1.47
CA ARG A 225 6.38 11.55 1.27
C ARG A 225 6.35 10.69 2.52
N ARG A 226 5.40 10.91 3.42
CA ARG A 226 5.37 10.11 4.66
C ARG A 226 3.99 9.92 5.23
N ILE A 227 3.79 8.78 5.88
CA ILE A 227 2.66 8.58 6.77
C ILE A 227 2.95 9.35 8.06
N MET A 228 2.14 10.37 8.36
CA MET A 228 2.20 11.12 9.61
C MET A 228 1.22 10.48 10.61
N ILE A 229 1.74 10.02 11.75
CA ILE A 229 0.94 9.47 12.85
C ILE A 229 0.88 10.52 13.95
N GLY A 230 -0.31 10.81 14.45
CA GLY A 230 -0.51 11.83 15.48
C GLY A 230 -1.94 11.85 15.98
N ASN A 231 -2.22 12.74 16.93
CA ASN A 231 -3.59 13.05 17.32
C ASN A 231 -4.05 14.24 16.50
N PHE A 232 -5.04 14.03 15.63
CA PHE A 232 -5.57 15.09 14.79
C PHE A 232 -6.83 15.66 15.43
N SER A 233 -6.98 16.97 15.29
CA SER A 233 -8.16 17.71 15.72
C SER A 233 -8.72 18.48 14.52
N PRO A 234 -10.04 18.68 14.45
CA PRO A 234 -10.61 19.54 13.42
C PRO A 234 -10.01 20.94 13.49
N THR A 235 -9.65 21.50 12.34
CA THR A 235 -9.16 22.87 12.23
C THR A 235 -9.86 23.59 11.08
N ASN A 236 -9.89 24.91 11.16
CA ASN A 236 -10.30 25.79 10.06
C ASN A 236 -9.09 26.35 9.29
N GLU A 237 -7.87 26.02 9.73
CA GLU A 237 -6.64 26.37 9.03
C GLU A 237 -6.60 25.66 7.68
N VAL A 238 -6.06 26.37 6.69
CA VAL A 238 -5.85 25.87 5.34
C VAL A 238 -4.49 26.35 4.88
N GLU A 239 -3.62 25.41 4.55
CA GLU A 239 -2.31 25.67 3.98
C GLU A 239 -2.30 25.17 2.54
N TYR A 240 -1.98 26.09 1.63
CA TYR A 240 -1.77 25.81 0.21
C TYR A 240 -0.29 25.49 0.01
N SER A 241 0.02 24.52 -0.85
CA SER A 241 1.40 24.36 -1.30
C SER A 241 1.71 25.56 -2.21
N ASP A 242 2.81 26.25 -1.92
CA ASP A 242 3.31 27.42 -2.64
C ASP A 242 4.84 27.28 -2.83
N PRO A 243 5.28 26.25 -3.58
CA PRO A 243 6.70 26.00 -3.80
C PRO A 243 7.37 27.12 -4.60
N ASP A 244 6.66 27.76 -5.53
CA ASP A 244 7.20 28.86 -6.34
C ASP A 244 7.17 30.22 -5.63
N GLY A 245 6.43 30.34 -4.52
CA GLY A 245 6.34 31.55 -3.71
C GLY A 245 5.53 32.67 -4.38
N GLU A 246 4.76 32.34 -5.42
CA GLU A 246 3.96 33.30 -6.18
C GLU A 246 2.57 33.53 -5.56
N HIS A 247 2.18 32.76 -4.53
CA HIS A 247 0.84 32.80 -3.91
C HIS A 247 0.74 33.60 -2.61
N GLY A 248 1.54 34.66 -2.45
CA GLY A 248 1.50 35.55 -1.28
C GLY A 248 0.10 36.09 -0.93
N ASP A 249 -0.33 35.80 0.30
CA ASP A 249 -1.54 36.20 1.07
C ASP A 249 -2.80 36.71 0.30
#